data_AF-A0A956YY25-F1
#
_entry.id   AF-A0A956YY25-F1
#
_cell.length_a   1.000
_cell.length_b   1.000
_cell.length_c   1.000
_cell.angle_alpha   90.00
_cell.angle_beta   90.00
_cell.angle_gamma   90.00
#
_symmetry.space_group_name_H-M   'P 1'
#
loop_
_entity.id
_entity.type
_entity.pdbx_description
1 polymer ?
#
loop_
_entity_poly.entity_id
_entity_poly.type
_entity_poly.pdbx_seq_one_letter_code
_entity_poly.pdbx_strand_id
1 'polypeptide(L)'
;MVGVREFLSRLRQRVTLRSLLPYALVAVGIIAILLAVPPAWEYSNSPSFCGLTCHTMPPEYSSYLISPHSRILCVDCHIGRDLLLVQFFRKAGHM
;
A
#
# COMPACT_ATOMS: atom_id res chain seq x y z
N MET A 1 -8.89 34.27 -40.03
CA MET A 1 -8.78 34.29 -38.56
C MET A 1 -9.90 33.56 -37.82
N VAL A 2 -10.98 33.12 -38.49
CA VAL A 2 -12.13 32.42 -37.87
C VAL A 2 -11.83 30.95 -37.48
N GLY A 3 -10.93 30.26 -38.20
CA GLY A 3 -10.65 28.83 -37.97
C GLY A 3 -9.96 28.49 -36.64
N VAL A 4 -9.16 29.39 -36.07
CA VAL A 4 -8.42 29.12 -34.83
C VAL A 4 -9.35 29.16 -33.60
N ARG A 5 -10.27 30.13 -33.54
CA ARG A 5 -11.24 30.25 -32.43
C ARG A 5 -12.23 29.08 -32.42
N GLU A 6 -12.67 28.64 -33.60
CA GLU A 6 -13.59 27.49 -33.76
C GLU A 6 -12.91 26.15 -33.43
N PHE A 7 -11.63 26.01 -33.77
CA PHE A 7 -10.83 24.85 -33.40
C PHE A 7 -10.60 24.79 -31.88
N LEU A 8 -10.27 25.93 -31.25
CA LEU A 8 -10.08 26.05 -29.80
C LEU A 8 -11.39 25.82 -29.02
N SER A 9 -12.54 26.27 -29.52
CA SER A 9 -13.85 26.04 -28.89
C SER A 9 -14.26 24.56 -28.96
N ARG A 10 -13.97 23.89 -30.07
CA ARG A 10 -14.18 22.43 -30.23
C ARG A 10 -13.24 21.60 -29.35
N LEU A 11 -11.97 22.00 -29.20
CA LEU A 11 -11.06 21.38 -28.22
C LEU A 11 -11.59 21.55 -26.79
N ARG A 12 -12.07 22.75 -26.44
CA ARG A 12 -12.67 23.05 -25.14
C ARG A 12 -13.99 22.30 -24.89
N GLN A 13 -14.78 22.04 -25.92
CA GLN A 13 -15.99 21.19 -25.84
C GLN A 13 -15.67 19.69 -25.70
N ARG A 14 -14.54 19.21 -26.24
CA ARG A 14 -14.09 17.82 -26.02
C ARG A 14 -13.48 17.61 -24.62
N VAL A 15 -12.80 18.62 -24.08
CA VAL A 15 -12.21 18.63 -22.74
C VAL A 15 -13.13 19.38 -21.77
N THR A 16 -14.33 18.84 -21.56
CA THR A 16 -15.25 19.36 -20.54
C THR A 16 -14.80 18.89 -19.16
N LEU A 17 -15.09 19.66 -18.10
CA LEU A 17 -14.83 19.24 -16.71
C LEU A 17 -15.39 17.85 -16.38
N ARG A 18 -16.50 17.46 -17.02
CA ARG A 18 -17.11 16.13 -16.89
C ARG A 18 -16.29 15.02 -17.55
N SER A 19 -15.60 15.28 -18.66
CA SER A 19 -14.71 14.29 -19.29
C SER A 19 -13.39 14.11 -18.54
N LEU A 20 -13.01 15.05 -17.66
CA LEU A 20 -11.85 14.94 -16.77
C LEU A 20 -12.13 14.21 -15.45
N LEU A 21 -13.39 14.15 -15.01
CA LEU A 21 -13.81 13.52 -13.76
C LEU A 21 -13.31 12.07 -13.58
N PRO A 22 -13.46 11.13 -14.55
CA PRO A 22 -12.99 9.76 -14.36
C PRO A 22 -11.46 9.69 -14.19
N TYR A 23 -10.71 10.50 -14.94
CA TYR A 23 -9.25 10.57 -14.81
C TYR A 23 -8.84 11.13 -13.44
N ALA A 24 -9.55 12.15 -12.95
CA ALA A 24 -9.32 12.69 -11.62
C ALA A 24 -9.61 11.66 -10.52
N LEU A 25 -10.70 10.90 -10.63
CA LEU A 25 -11.04 9.84 -9.67
C LEU A 25 -10.00 8.72 -9.66
N VAL A 26 -9.54 8.27 -10.83
CA VAL A 26 -8.47 7.27 -10.94
C VAL A 26 -7.17 7.82 -10.34
N ALA A 27 -6.79 9.06 -10.65
CA ALA A 27 -5.59 9.68 -10.09
C ALA A 27 -5.66 9.77 -8.56
N VAL A 28 -6.80 10.21 -8.00
CA VAL A 28 -7.02 10.26 -6.56
C VAL A 28 -6.97 8.86 -5.94
N GLY A 29 -7.58 7.85 -6.57
CA GLY A 29 -7.52 6.46 -6.11
C GLY A 29 -6.09 5.92 -6.07
N ILE A 30 -5.30 6.17 -7.12
CA ILE A 30 -3.88 5.79 -7.17
C ILE A 30 -3.10 6.48 -6.05
N ILE A 31 -3.29 7.79 -5.88
CA ILE A 31 -2.63 8.54 -4.80
C ILE A 31 -3.00 7.97 -3.44
N ALA A 32 -4.29 7.70 -3.19
CA ALA A 32 -4.75 7.13 -1.93
C ALA A 32 -4.10 5.76 -1.66
N ILE A 33 -4.01 4.88 -2.66
CA ILE A 33 -3.36 3.57 -2.52
C ILE A 33 -1.86 3.73 -2.23
N LEU A 34 -1.16 4.59 -2.98
CA LEU A 34 0.27 4.83 -2.78
C LEU A 34 0.58 5.37 -1.38
N LEU A 35 -0.34 6.15 -0.79
CA LEU A 35 -0.22 6.65 0.57
C LEU A 35 -0.62 5.62 1.63
N ALA A 36 -1.58 4.75 1.36
CA ALA A 36 -2.11 3.78 2.32
C ALA A 36 -1.27 2.50 2.42
N VAL A 37 -0.66 2.05 1.33
CA VAL A 37 0.06 0.76 1.28
C VAL A 37 1.30 0.74 2.17
N PRO A 38 2.20 1.74 2.18
CA PRO A 38 3.39 1.70 3.03
C PRO A 38 3.09 1.55 4.54
N PRO A 39 2.23 2.38 5.16
CA PRO A 39 1.93 2.21 6.59
C PRO A 39 1.19 0.91 6.88
N ALA A 40 0.34 0.42 5.97
CA ALA A 40 -0.29 -0.89 6.11
C ALA A 40 0.74 -2.03 6.06
N TRP A 41 1.75 -1.91 5.19
CA TRP A 41 2.87 -2.84 5.10
C TRP A 41 3.68 -2.85 6.40
N GLU A 42 4.12 -1.69 6.91
CA GLU A 42 4.82 -1.59 8.20
C GLU A 42 4.01 -2.20 9.35
N TYR A 43 2.73 -1.84 9.45
CA TYR A 43 1.87 -2.31 10.53
C TYR A 43 1.69 -3.83 10.47
N SER A 44 1.39 -4.39 9.29
CA SER A 44 1.21 -5.84 9.13
C SER A 44 2.49 -6.66 9.30
N ASN A 45 3.65 -6.02 9.39
CA ASN A 45 4.95 -6.64 9.67
C ASN A 45 5.43 -6.40 11.12
N SER A 46 4.63 -5.69 11.92
CA SER A 46 4.97 -5.35 13.31
C SER A 46 4.68 -6.50 14.28
N PRO A 47 5.42 -6.57 15.41
CA PRO A 47 5.14 -7.55 16.47
C PRO A 47 3.74 -7.40 17.07
N SER A 48 3.19 -6.18 17.13
CA SER A 48 1.83 -5.94 17.65
C SER A 48 0.77 -6.53 16.74
N PHE A 49 0.92 -6.44 15.42
CA PHE A 49 0.00 -7.10 14.49
C PHE A 49 0.00 -8.62 14.66
N CYS A 50 1.20 -9.23 14.72
CA CYS A 50 1.35 -10.68 14.91
C CYS A 50 0.87 -11.16 16.28
N GLY A 51 1.09 -10.38 17.34
CA GLY A 51 0.77 -10.79 18.71
C GLY A 51 -0.68 -10.50 19.13
N LEU A 52 -1.31 -9.46 18.57
CA LEU A 52 -2.52 -8.85 19.15
C LEU A 52 -3.73 -8.75 18.20
N THR A 53 -3.57 -8.93 16.88
CA THR A 53 -4.63 -8.55 15.92
C THR A 53 -5.46 -9.72 15.35
N CYS A 54 -4.87 -10.66 14.60
CA CYS A 54 -5.68 -11.56 13.73
C CYS A 54 -5.63 -13.05 14.09
N HIS A 55 -4.52 -13.56 14.62
CA HIS A 55 -4.42 -14.89 15.20
C HIS A 55 -3.44 -14.75 16.35
N THR A 56 -3.95 -14.40 17.54
CA THR A 56 -3.11 -14.25 18.72
C THR A 56 -2.15 -15.43 18.77
N MET A 57 -0.86 -15.13 18.86
CA MET A 57 0.21 -16.10 19.08
C MET A 57 0.73 -15.88 20.51
N PRO A 58 -0.09 -16.14 21.56
CA PRO A 58 0.28 -15.73 22.92
C PRO A 58 1.61 -16.31 23.42
N PRO A 59 1.95 -17.60 23.20
CA PRO A 59 3.22 -18.12 23.69
C PRO A 59 4.40 -17.54 22.93
N GLU A 60 4.30 -17.34 21.61
CA GLU A 60 5.36 -16.78 20.78
C GLU A 60 5.56 -15.29 21.06
N TYR A 61 4.47 -14.52 21.19
CA TYR A 61 4.54 -13.10 21.51
C TYR A 61 5.12 -12.86 22.92
N SER A 62 4.70 -13.66 23.91
CA SER A 62 5.26 -13.57 25.26
C SER A 62 6.75 -13.93 25.29
N SER A 63 7.16 -14.96 24.55
CA SER A 63 8.57 -15.35 24.41
C SER A 63 9.37 -14.26 23.69
N TYR A 64 8.82 -13.67 22.63
CA TYR A 64 9.41 -12.56 21.90
C TYR A 64 9.72 -11.39 22.83
N LEU A 65 8.77 -10.98 23.67
CA LEU A 65 8.90 -9.82 24.57
C LEU A 65 10.06 -9.95 25.57
N ILE A 66 10.33 -11.15 26.09
CA ILE A 66 11.41 -11.39 27.05
C ILE A 66 12.74 -11.80 26.38
N SER A 67 12.73 -12.02 25.07
CA SER A 67 13.91 -12.46 24.33
C SER A 67 14.84 -11.28 23.99
N PRO A 68 16.13 -11.56 23.71
CA PRO A 68 17.05 -10.58 23.11
C PRO A 68 16.57 -10.05 21.74
N HIS A 69 15.66 -10.76 21.07
CA HIS A 69 15.11 -10.40 19.76
C HIS A 69 13.87 -9.50 19.84
N SER A 70 13.45 -9.07 21.04
CA SER A 70 12.33 -8.13 21.26
C SER A 70 12.46 -6.76 20.57
N ARG A 71 13.59 -6.52 19.89
CA ARG A 71 13.98 -5.26 19.23
C ARG A 71 14.01 -5.36 17.71
N ILE A 72 13.65 -6.50 17.13
CA ILE A 72 13.58 -6.73 15.68
C ILE A 72 12.18 -7.21 15.28
N LEU A 73 11.83 -7.15 14.01
CA LEU A 73 10.50 -7.58 13.56
C LEU A 73 10.39 -9.10 13.56
N CYS A 74 9.22 -9.66 13.86
CA CYS A 74 8.97 -11.10 13.71
C CYS A 74 9.30 -11.58 12.29
N VAL A 75 8.94 -10.76 11.29
CA VAL A 75 9.11 -11.07 9.87
C VAL A 75 10.57 -11.04 9.40
N ASP A 76 11.48 -10.40 10.15
CA ASP A 76 12.92 -10.41 9.82
C ASP A 76 13.47 -11.84 9.76
N CYS A 77 12.90 -12.74 10.56
CA CYS A 77 13.22 -14.16 10.57
C CYS A 77 12.13 -15.02 9.92
N HIS A 78 10.84 -14.76 10.18
CA HIS A 78 9.74 -15.62 9.71
C HIS A 78 9.45 -15.50 8.20
N ILE A 79 9.66 -14.32 7.60
CA ILE A 79 9.60 -14.11 6.14
C ILE A 79 11.03 -14.05 5.57
N GLY A 80 11.95 -13.54 6.38
CA GLY A 80 13.34 -13.33 6.03
C GLY A 80 13.56 -11.98 5.36
N ARG A 81 14.73 -11.40 5.60
CA ARG A 81 15.15 -10.15 4.94
C ARG A 81 15.55 -10.44 3.51
N ASP A 82 14.89 -9.76 2.56
CA ASP A 82 15.13 -9.91 1.13
C ASP A 82 14.69 -8.63 0.40
N LEU A 83 14.77 -8.60 -0.92
CA LEU A 83 14.13 -7.58 -1.75
C LEU A 83 12.62 -7.55 -1.45
N LEU A 84 12.04 -6.36 -1.41
CA LEU A 84 10.61 -6.16 -1.12
C LEU A 84 9.69 -7.04 -1.98
N LEU A 85 10.03 -7.20 -3.27
CA LEU A 85 9.26 -8.06 -4.18
C LEU A 85 9.27 -9.53 -3.73
N VAL A 86 10.42 -10.03 -3.27
CA VAL A 86 10.54 -11.40 -2.77
C VAL A 86 9.78 -11.56 -1.46
N GLN A 87 9.90 -10.58 -0.54
CA GLN A 87 9.13 -10.58 0.70
C GLN A 87 7.63 -10.55 0.44
N PHE A 88 7.17 -9.76 -0.54
CA PHE A 88 5.77 -9.70 -0.94
C PHE A 88 5.26 -11.06 -1.41
N PHE A 89 5.99 -11.74 -2.31
CA PHE A 89 5.58 -13.06 -2.78
C PHE A 89 5.63 -14.13 -1.68
N ARG A 90 6.59 -14.08 -0.75
CA ARG A 90 6.58 -14.96 0.43
C ARG A 90 5.36 -14.67 1.31
N LYS A 91 5.08 -13.40 1.59
CA LYS A 91 3.94 -12.99 2.43
C LYS A 91 2.59 -13.35 1.81
N ALA A 92 2.44 -13.19 0.49
CA ALA A 92 1.20 -13.45 -0.24
C ALA A 92 1.03 -14.90 -0.70
N GLY A 93 2.13 -15.64 -0.88
CA GLY A 93 2.15 -16.96 -1.51
C GLY A 93 2.10 -18.15 -0.54
N HIS A 94 2.41 -17.95 0.74
CA HIS A 94 2.36 -19.00 1.76
C HIS A 94 0.98 -19.11 2.44
N MET A 95 -0.07 -19.29 1.63
CA MET A 95 -1.36 -19.81 2.13
C MET A 95 -1.34 -21.35 2.17
#